data_AF-A0A0F5LDB7-F1
#
_entry.id   AF-A0A0F5LDB7-F1
#
_cell.length_a   1.000
_cell.length_b   1.000
_cell.length_c   1.000
_cell.angle_alpha   90.00
_cell.angle_beta   90.00
_cell.angle_gamma   90.00
#
_symmetry.space_group_name_H-M   'P 1'
#
loop_
_entity.id
_entity.type
_entity.pdbx_description
1 polymer ?
#
loop_
_entity_poly.entity_id
_entity_poly.type
_entity_poly.pdbx_seq_one_letter_code
_entity_poly.pdbx_strand_id
1 'polypeptide(L)'
;MSNDNTILGAIEPELVDSIAFSRRDVFTRYAKAAGIMTSAPLVLALASNQAFGQSLPQQVTDTLNFALTLEYLEAAFYEQGNKSGVIPSQYRSVFRTIGQHENAHVKLLKGVLGSAAVAAPGVDFTAGGKYADVWENFDTFLALSQTFEDLGVAAYKGQAGNLIGSKEILTVALQIHSVEARHASEVRRIGLKFGWDGAFDKPLSKKAALAAATPFLA
;
A
#
# COMPACT_ATOMS: atom_id res chain seq x y z
N MET A 1 -33.33 1.07 -32.09
CA MET A 1 -32.58 2.15 -31.42
C MET A 1 -32.21 1.63 -30.05
N SER A 2 -31.01 1.05 -29.91
CA SER A 2 -30.47 0.56 -28.64
C SER A 2 -29.40 1.53 -28.19
N ASN A 3 -29.54 2.05 -26.97
CA ASN A 3 -28.59 2.94 -26.32
C ASN A 3 -27.39 2.12 -25.82
N ASP A 4 -26.28 2.16 -26.55
CA ASP A 4 -25.00 1.63 -26.10
C ASP A 4 -24.30 2.64 -25.17
N ASN A 5 -24.86 2.86 -23.98
CA ASN A 5 -24.13 3.50 -22.87
C ASN A 5 -23.35 2.43 -22.11
N THR A 6 -22.29 1.91 -22.74
CA THR A 6 -21.27 1.16 -21.99
C THR A 6 -20.28 2.16 -21.40
N ILE A 7 -19.93 1.96 -20.13
CA ILE A 7 -18.93 2.71 -19.35
C ILE A 7 -17.57 2.86 -20.08
N LEU A 8 -17.34 2.06 -21.14
CA LEU A 8 -16.19 2.11 -22.04
C LEU A 8 -16.18 3.34 -22.97
N GLY A 9 -17.34 3.93 -23.29
CA GLY A 9 -17.43 5.13 -24.13
C GLY A 9 -17.17 6.45 -23.40
N ALA A 10 -17.12 6.42 -22.06
CA ALA A 10 -16.91 7.60 -21.21
C ALA A 10 -15.42 7.87 -20.90
N ILE A 11 -14.49 7.07 -21.42
CA ILE A 11 -13.06 7.38 -21.39
C ILE A 11 -12.79 8.26 -22.60
N GLU A 12 -12.83 9.58 -22.39
CA GLU A 12 -12.67 10.57 -23.47
C GLU A 12 -11.39 10.34 -24.29
N PRO A 13 -11.43 10.52 -25.63
CA PRO A 13 -10.26 10.41 -26.50
C PRO A 13 -9.09 11.30 -26.06
N GLU A 14 -9.35 12.46 -25.45
CA GLU A 14 -8.31 13.33 -24.89
C GLU A 14 -7.55 12.69 -23.72
N LEU A 15 -8.19 11.85 -22.92
CA LEU A 15 -7.53 11.12 -21.85
C LEU A 15 -6.60 10.05 -22.42
N VAL A 16 -7.02 9.38 -23.50
CA VAL A 16 -6.21 8.38 -24.20
C VAL A 16 -5.02 9.05 -24.92
N ASP A 17 -5.22 10.21 -25.52
CA ASP A 17 -4.16 10.96 -26.21
C ASP A 17 -3.17 11.61 -25.24
N SER A 18 -3.62 12.17 -24.11
CA SER A 18 -2.71 12.70 -23.07
C SER A 18 -1.90 11.60 -22.39
N ILE A 19 -2.49 10.41 -22.20
CA ILE A 19 -1.80 9.22 -21.73
C ILE A 19 -0.83 8.69 -22.80
N ALA A 20 -1.19 8.70 -24.09
CA ALA A 20 -0.35 8.21 -25.18
C ALA A 20 0.86 9.13 -25.45
N PHE A 21 0.67 10.46 -25.37
CA PHE A 21 1.74 11.44 -25.57
C PHE A 21 2.73 11.43 -24.39
N SER A 22 2.23 11.37 -23.16
CA SER A 22 3.04 11.24 -21.94
C SER A 22 3.80 9.90 -21.91
N ARG A 23 3.13 8.80 -22.29
CA ARG A 23 3.78 7.48 -22.39
C ARG A 23 4.85 7.43 -23.46
N ARG A 24 4.69 8.07 -24.62
CA ARG A 24 5.73 8.11 -25.66
C ARG A 24 6.92 8.96 -25.24
N ASP A 25 6.72 10.05 -24.53
CA ASP A 25 7.85 10.88 -24.08
C ASP A 25 8.63 10.23 -22.92
N VAL A 26 7.92 9.51 -22.02
CA VAL A 26 8.54 8.64 -21.01
C VAL A 26 9.17 7.39 -21.66
N PHE A 27 8.55 6.71 -22.61
CA PHE A 27 9.18 5.56 -23.28
C PHE A 27 10.41 5.96 -24.11
N THR A 28 10.36 7.09 -24.81
CA THR A 28 11.45 7.51 -25.72
C THR A 28 12.66 8.06 -24.96
N ARG A 29 12.45 8.67 -23.77
CA ARG A 29 13.56 9.04 -22.87
C ARG A 29 14.20 7.83 -22.19
N TYR A 30 13.44 6.76 -21.95
CA TYR A 30 13.91 5.58 -21.20
C TYR A 30 14.40 4.41 -22.09
N ALA A 31 14.02 4.36 -23.38
CA ALA A 31 14.56 3.39 -24.33
C ALA A 31 16.05 3.61 -24.67
N LYS A 32 16.62 4.80 -24.37
CA LYS A 32 18.04 5.11 -24.59
C LYS A 32 18.95 4.69 -23.43
N ALA A 33 18.42 4.25 -22.30
CA ALA A 33 19.18 3.75 -21.17
C ALA A 33 18.88 2.25 -20.95
N ALA A 34 19.60 1.41 -21.70
CA ALA A 34 19.78 -0.05 -21.53
C ALA A 34 18.59 -0.85 -20.96
N GLY A 35 17.90 -1.58 -21.83
CA GLY A 35 16.76 -2.42 -21.46
C GLY A 35 17.05 -3.44 -20.36
N ILE A 36 16.15 -3.51 -19.37
CA ILE A 36 15.75 -4.64 -18.50
C ILE A 36 14.63 -4.09 -17.58
N MET A 37 13.56 -4.87 -17.39
CA MET A 37 12.40 -4.68 -16.48
C MET A 37 12.34 -3.37 -15.67
N THR A 38 11.44 -2.46 -16.05
CA THR A 38 11.07 -1.29 -15.24
C THR A 38 10.21 -1.73 -14.06
N SER A 39 10.83 -2.27 -13.01
CA SER A 39 10.15 -2.33 -11.71
C SER A 39 9.96 -0.89 -11.22
N ALA A 40 8.75 -0.55 -10.76
CA ALA A 40 8.42 0.78 -10.20
C ALA A 40 9.47 1.33 -9.19
N PRO A 41 10.14 0.49 -8.36
CA PRO A 41 11.22 0.93 -7.48
C PRO A 41 12.41 1.60 -8.19
N LEU A 42 12.81 1.13 -9.38
CA LEU A 42 13.94 1.70 -10.12
C LEU A 42 13.60 3.06 -10.74
N VAL A 43 12.38 3.21 -11.24
CA VAL A 43 11.90 4.47 -11.83
C VAL A 43 11.85 5.56 -10.77
N LEU A 44 11.35 5.26 -9.56
CA LEU A 44 11.26 6.25 -8.50
C LEU A 44 12.63 6.55 -7.86
N ALA A 45 13.53 5.58 -7.74
CA ALA A 45 14.90 5.84 -7.26
C ALA A 45 15.70 6.74 -8.23
N LEU A 46 15.51 6.59 -9.54
CA LEU A 46 16.15 7.46 -10.54
C LEU A 46 15.48 8.84 -10.61
N ALA A 47 14.15 8.90 -10.51
CA ALA A 47 13.43 10.16 -10.38
C ALA A 47 13.80 10.90 -9.07
N SER A 48 14.02 10.18 -7.96
CA SER A 48 14.50 10.76 -6.70
C SER A 48 15.85 11.47 -6.86
N ASN A 49 16.77 10.89 -7.61
CA ASN A 49 18.10 11.47 -7.81
C ASN A 49 18.16 12.57 -8.88
N GLN A 50 17.30 12.54 -9.91
CA GLN A 50 17.30 13.56 -10.98
C GLN A 50 16.24 14.65 -10.82
N ALA A 51 15.10 14.38 -10.17
CA ALA A 51 14.01 15.33 -9.98
C ALA A 51 13.96 15.94 -8.56
N PHE A 52 14.55 15.28 -7.55
CA PHE A 52 14.54 15.74 -6.15
C PHE A 52 15.93 16.16 -5.65
N GLY A 53 16.68 16.89 -6.47
CA GLY A 53 17.81 17.69 -5.99
C GLY A 53 17.41 18.76 -4.95
N GLN A 54 16.10 18.96 -4.74
CA GLN A 54 15.49 19.61 -3.59
C GLN A 54 14.70 18.60 -2.76
N SER A 55 14.72 18.78 -1.43
CA SER A 55 13.94 17.97 -0.47
C SER A 55 12.47 17.89 -0.87
N LEU A 56 11.84 16.72 -0.65
CA LEU A 56 10.41 16.50 -0.83
C LEU A 56 9.59 17.60 -0.13
N PRO A 57 8.46 18.06 -0.72
CA PRO A 57 7.54 18.97 -0.03
C PRO A 57 7.11 18.38 1.32
N GLN A 58 7.03 19.21 2.37
CA GLN A 58 6.74 18.73 3.72
C GLN A 58 5.47 17.88 3.80
N GLN A 59 4.39 18.30 3.11
CA GLN A 59 3.13 17.55 3.06
C GLN A 59 3.32 16.15 2.47
N VAL A 60 4.15 16.01 1.42
CA VAL A 60 4.46 14.72 0.80
C VAL A 60 5.30 13.87 1.75
N THR A 61 6.34 14.44 2.35
CA THR A 61 7.17 13.78 3.37
C THR A 61 6.31 13.26 4.54
N ASP A 62 5.39 14.08 5.05
CA ASP A 62 4.49 13.73 6.15
C ASP A 62 3.48 12.65 5.78
N THR A 63 3.03 12.63 4.52
CA THR A 63 2.15 11.58 3.98
C THR A 63 2.91 10.27 3.80
N LEU A 64 4.13 10.30 3.26
CA LEU A 64 4.93 9.10 3.05
C LEU A 64 5.44 8.51 4.37
N ASN A 65 5.83 9.34 5.34
CA ASN A 65 6.18 8.86 6.69
C ASN A 65 4.97 8.29 7.42
N PHE A 66 3.77 8.85 7.21
CA PHE A 66 2.55 8.26 7.73
C PHE A 66 2.27 6.88 7.13
N ALA A 67 2.37 6.74 5.81
CA ALA A 67 2.24 5.44 5.14
C ALA A 67 3.29 4.45 5.68
N LEU A 68 4.57 4.87 5.74
CA LEU A 68 5.67 4.05 6.25
C LEU A 68 5.43 3.53 7.66
N THR A 69 4.81 4.33 8.54
CA THR A 69 4.43 3.87 9.89
C THR A 69 3.44 2.71 9.86
N LEU A 70 2.44 2.75 8.96
CA LEU A 70 1.47 1.66 8.81
C LEU A 70 2.12 0.43 8.18
N GLU A 71 2.95 0.62 7.16
CA GLU A 71 3.70 -0.47 6.53
C GLU A 71 4.65 -1.17 7.51
N TYR A 72 5.26 -0.44 8.45
CA TYR A 72 6.05 -1.05 9.51
C TYR A 72 5.19 -1.91 10.45
N LEU A 73 3.98 -1.45 10.79
CA LEU A 73 3.04 -2.21 11.60
C LEU A 73 2.66 -3.51 10.90
N GLU A 74 2.28 -3.45 9.62
CA GLU A 74 1.89 -4.62 8.82
C GLU A 74 3.06 -5.59 8.60
N ALA A 75 4.23 -5.08 8.22
CA ALA A 75 5.44 -5.89 8.05
C ALA A 75 5.81 -6.61 9.35
N ALA A 76 5.74 -5.93 10.50
CA ALA A 76 6.02 -6.54 11.80
C ALA A 76 4.95 -7.58 12.18
N PHE A 77 3.68 -7.33 11.87
CA PHE A 77 2.58 -8.26 12.14
C PHE A 77 2.77 -9.58 11.39
N TYR A 78 3.00 -9.50 10.07
CA TYR A 78 3.18 -10.70 9.27
C TYR A 78 4.49 -11.42 9.57
N GLU A 79 5.57 -10.70 9.89
CA GLU A 79 6.82 -11.32 10.32
C GLU A 79 6.63 -12.16 11.59
N GLN A 80 5.89 -11.63 12.58
CA GLN A 80 5.60 -12.35 13.83
C GLN A 80 4.62 -13.51 13.59
N GLY A 81 3.54 -13.29 12.84
CA GLY A 81 2.54 -14.32 12.54
C GLY A 81 3.07 -15.48 11.73
N ASN A 82 3.95 -15.22 10.75
CA ASN A 82 4.60 -16.29 9.99
C ASN A 82 5.59 -17.13 10.83
N LYS A 83 6.05 -16.62 11.97
CA LYS A 83 6.96 -17.32 12.89
C LYS A 83 6.25 -17.99 14.08
N SER A 84 5.05 -17.53 14.45
CA SER A 84 4.35 -18.03 15.65
C SER A 84 3.85 -19.47 15.52
N GLY A 85 3.64 -19.95 14.29
CA GLY A 85 3.03 -21.25 14.02
C GLY A 85 1.50 -21.23 14.02
N VAL A 86 0.87 -20.06 14.27
CA VAL A 86 -0.59 -19.89 14.30
C VAL A 86 -1.27 -20.19 12.95
N ILE A 87 -0.54 -20.00 11.84
CA ILE A 87 -1.08 -20.07 10.48
C ILE A 87 -1.17 -21.54 10.01
N PRO A 88 -2.39 -22.03 9.67
CA PRO A 88 -2.58 -23.35 9.07
C PRO A 88 -1.75 -23.54 7.80
N SER A 89 -1.22 -24.75 7.60
CA SER A 89 -0.26 -25.07 6.53
C SER A 89 -0.73 -24.63 5.14
N GLN A 90 -2.02 -24.80 4.84
CA GLN A 90 -2.62 -24.44 3.56
C GLN A 90 -2.61 -22.93 3.25
N TYR A 91 -2.46 -22.06 4.26
CA TYR A 91 -2.46 -20.60 4.09
C TYR A 91 -1.09 -19.95 4.25
N ARG A 92 -0.06 -20.71 4.66
CA ARG A 92 1.28 -20.18 4.93
C ARG A 92 1.91 -19.49 3.73
N SER A 93 1.72 -20.02 2.51
CA SER A 93 2.26 -19.39 1.31
C SER A 93 1.66 -18.00 1.07
N VAL A 94 0.37 -17.83 1.35
CA VAL A 94 -0.35 -16.57 1.19
C VAL A 94 0.18 -15.53 2.17
N PHE A 95 0.11 -15.81 3.48
CA PHE A 95 0.56 -14.85 4.50
C PHE A 95 2.06 -14.57 4.46
N ARG A 96 2.88 -15.52 4.00
CA ARG A 96 4.30 -15.25 3.73
C ARG A 96 4.48 -14.30 2.56
N THR A 97 3.65 -14.43 1.51
CA THR A 97 3.71 -13.55 0.34
C THR A 97 3.25 -12.13 0.71
N ILE A 98 2.17 -11.99 1.48
CA ILE A 98 1.72 -10.69 2.00
C ILE A 98 2.84 -10.04 2.82
N GLY A 99 3.42 -10.75 3.80
CA GLY A 99 4.55 -10.23 4.56
C GLY A 99 5.78 -9.85 3.71
N GLN A 100 6.02 -10.51 2.57
CA GLN A 100 7.07 -10.11 1.63
C GLN A 100 6.73 -8.82 0.88
N HIS A 101 5.46 -8.61 0.54
CA HIS A 101 4.98 -7.37 -0.07
C HIS A 101 5.10 -6.19 0.91
N GLU A 102 4.70 -6.37 2.18
CA GLU A 102 4.83 -5.29 3.18
C GLU A 102 6.29 -4.88 3.40
N ASN A 103 7.21 -5.85 3.44
CA ASN A 103 8.63 -5.56 3.47
C ASN A 103 9.12 -4.80 2.22
N ALA A 104 8.53 -5.07 1.06
CA ALA A 104 8.84 -4.36 -0.18
C ALA A 104 8.28 -2.93 -0.17
N HIS A 105 7.08 -2.71 0.37
CA HIS A 105 6.49 -1.39 0.56
C HIS A 105 7.33 -0.53 1.51
N VAL A 106 7.71 -1.07 2.68
CA VAL A 106 8.65 -0.44 3.63
C VAL A 106 9.94 -0.05 2.92
N LYS A 107 10.56 -0.98 2.18
CA LYS A 107 11.83 -0.72 1.47
C LYS A 107 11.67 0.40 0.44
N LEU A 108 10.58 0.39 -0.32
CA LEU A 108 10.27 1.41 -1.31
C LEU A 108 10.14 2.78 -0.66
N LEU A 109 9.25 2.91 0.35
CA LEU A 109 9.01 4.18 1.03
C LEU A 109 10.26 4.74 1.70
N LYS A 110 11.05 3.89 2.36
CA LYS A 110 12.36 4.31 2.92
C LYS A 110 13.31 4.81 1.84
N GLY A 111 13.33 4.16 0.67
CA GLY A 111 14.13 4.61 -0.47
C GLY A 111 13.72 5.98 -0.97
N VAL A 112 12.41 6.26 -1.03
CA VAL A 112 11.85 7.56 -1.46
C VAL A 112 12.13 8.66 -0.44
N LEU A 113 11.96 8.34 0.85
CA LEU A 113 12.13 9.29 1.95
C LEU A 113 13.62 9.57 2.26
N GLY A 114 14.52 8.63 1.98
CA GLY A 114 15.94 8.78 2.28
C GLY A 114 16.18 9.07 3.76
N SER A 115 16.92 10.14 4.05
CA SER A 115 17.21 10.58 5.44
C SER A 115 15.99 11.12 6.18
N ALA A 116 14.88 11.42 5.48
CA ALA A 116 13.64 11.87 6.11
C ALA A 116 12.75 10.70 6.59
N ALA A 117 13.16 9.45 6.35
CA ALA A 117 12.40 8.27 6.76
C ALA A 117 12.36 8.13 8.28
N VAL A 118 11.17 7.97 8.84
CA VAL A 118 10.99 7.66 10.26
C VAL A 118 11.52 6.27 10.60
N ALA A 119 11.98 6.12 11.85
CA ALA A 119 12.30 4.82 12.42
C ALA A 119 11.04 3.97 12.58
N ALA A 120 11.20 2.64 12.55
CA ALA A 120 10.11 1.73 12.86
C ALA A 120 9.67 1.91 14.32
N PRO A 121 8.36 2.09 14.59
CA PRO A 121 7.86 2.15 15.96
C PRO A 121 7.94 0.77 16.63
N GLY A 122 7.83 0.74 17.96
CA GLY A 122 7.52 -0.50 18.66
C GLY A 122 6.10 -0.96 18.31
N VAL A 123 5.82 -2.25 18.53
CA VAL A 123 4.51 -2.85 18.25
C VAL A 123 4.02 -3.70 19.42
N ASP A 124 2.71 -3.67 19.66
CA ASP A 124 2.00 -4.56 20.58
C ASP A 124 0.73 -5.10 19.90
N PHE A 125 0.83 -6.28 19.29
CA PHE A 125 -0.31 -6.90 18.62
C PHE A 125 -1.37 -7.47 19.56
N THR A 126 -1.10 -7.51 20.86
CA THR A 126 -2.13 -7.85 21.86
C THR A 126 -3.05 -6.67 22.17
N ALA A 127 -2.66 -5.46 21.77
CA ALA A 127 -3.34 -4.20 22.09
C ALA A 127 -3.70 -4.09 23.59
N GLY A 128 -2.70 -4.21 24.45
CA GLY A 128 -2.89 -4.21 25.90
C GLY A 128 -3.70 -5.42 26.42
N GLY A 129 -3.57 -6.58 25.76
CA GLY A 129 -4.25 -7.83 26.13
C GLY A 129 -5.64 -8.06 25.53
N LYS A 130 -6.18 -7.11 24.75
CA LYS A 130 -7.47 -7.29 24.04
C LYS A 130 -7.43 -8.46 23.04
N TYR A 131 -6.28 -8.69 22.42
CA TYR A 131 -6.00 -9.76 21.47
C TYR A 131 -4.87 -10.65 21.99
N ALA A 132 -4.91 -11.02 23.27
CA ALA A 132 -3.85 -11.78 23.93
C ALA A 132 -3.52 -13.12 23.22
N ASP A 133 -4.48 -13.72 22.53
CA ASP A 133 -4.35 -15.00 21.85
C ASP A 133 -3.98 -14.88 20.35
N VAL A 134 -3.60 -13.69 19.85
CA VAL A 134 -3.28 -13.45 18.42
C VAL A 134 -2.28 -14.44 17.83
N TRP A 135 -1.36 -14.96 18.64
CA TRP A 135 -0.32 -15.90 18.19
C TRP A 135 -0.64 -17.37 18.41
N GLU A 136 -1.80 -17.66 18.99
CA GLU A 136 -2.25 -19.01 19.37
C GLU A 136 -3.57 -19.37 18.68
N ASN A 137 -4.37 -18.35 18.34
CA ASN A 137 -5.67 -18.46 17.71
C ASN A 137 -5.65 -17.88 16.29
N PHE A 138 -5.83 -18.75 15.30
CA PHE A 138 -5.84 -18.34 13.89
C PHE A 138 -6.97 -17.38 13.55
N ASP A 139 -8.14 -17.48 14.22
CA ASP A 139 -9.24 -16.56 13.97
C ASP A 139 -8.93 -15.15 14.47
N THR A 140 -8.23 -15.02 15.61
CA THR A 140 -7.74 -13.73 16.11
C THR A 140 -6.69 -13.15 15.17
N PHE A 141 -5.70 -13.95 14.75
CA PHE A 141 -4.71 -13.56 13.75
C PHE A 141 -5.39 -13.07 12.46
N LEU A 142 -6.35 -13.84 11.94
CA LEU A 142 -7.04 -13.53 10.69
C LEU A 142 -7.89 -12.27 10.81
N ALA A 143 -8.53 -12.04 11.95
CA ALA A 143 -9.30 -10.82 12.21
C ALA A 143 -8.40 -9.57 12.25
N LEU A 144 -7.22 -9.67 12.87
CA LEU A 144 -6.26 -8.57 12.87
C LEU A 144 -5.61 -8.35 11.50
N SER A 145 -5.24 -9.42 10.80
CA SER A 145 -4.80 -9.36 9.40
C SER A 145 -5.81 -8.58 8.55
N GLN A 146 -7.08 -8.95 8.61
CA GLN A 146 -8.15 -8.26 7.90
C GLN A 146 -8.22 -6.76 8.26
N THR A 147 -8.10 -6.46 9.55
CA THR A 147 -8.17 -5.09 10.08
C THR A 147 -7.02 -4.23 9.54
N PHE A 148 -5.81 -4.78 9.48
CA PHE A 148 -4.66 -4.05 8.98
C PHE A 148 -4.77 -3.82 7.46
N GLU A 149 -5.06 -4.85 6.68
CA GLU A 149 -5.22 -4.69 5.23
C GLU A 149 -6.29 -3.64 4.86
N ASP A 150 -7.43 -3.66 5.56
CA ASP A 150 -8.48 -2.66 5.36
C ASP A 150 -8.04 -1.24 5.78
N LEU A 151 -7.23 -1.15 6.84
CA LEU A 151 -6.63 0.10 7.28
C LEU A 151 -5.66 0.65 6.22
N GLY A 152 -4.80 -0.20 5.65
CA GLY A 152 -3.89 0.14 4.54
C GLY A 152 -4.64 0.68 3.34
N VAL A 153 -5.66 -0.05 2.85
CA VAL A 153 -6.54 0.39 1.76
C VAL A 153 -7.13 1.78 2.02
N ALA A 154 -7.73 1.97 3.21
CA ALA A 154 -8.40 3.22 3.56
C ALA A 154 -7.42 4.38 3.75
N ALA A 155 -6.23 4.12 4.31
CA ALA A 155 -5.18 5.09 4.53
C ALA A 155 -4.61 5.62 3.20
N TYR A 156 -4.20 4.74 2.29
CA TYR A 156 -3.69 5.16 0.98
C TYR A 156 -4.73 5.95 0.19
N LYS A 157 -5.99 5.48 0.16
CA LYS A 157 -7.08 6.20 -0.52
C LYS A 157 -7.30 7.59 0.09
N GLY A 158 -7.29 7.70 1.41
CA GLY A 158 -7.50 8.96 2.11
C GLY A 158 -6.35 9.96 1.99
N GLN A 159 -5.14 9.52 1.61
CA GLN A 159 -3.99 10.40 1.41
C GLN A 159 -3.74 10.78 -0.05
N ALA A 160 -4.46 10.19 -1.02
CA ALA A 160 -4.26 10.48 -2.45
C ALA A 160 -4.32 11.99 -2.77
N GLY A 161 -5.22 12.74 -2.13
CA GLY A 161 -5.34 14.20 -2.31
C GLY A 161 -4.09 14.98 -1.90
N ASN A 162 -3.34 14.50 -0.90
CA ASN A 162 -2.09 15.13 -0.45
C ASN A 162 -0.93 14.91 -1.43
N LEU A 163 -1.08 13.97 -2.37
CA LEU A 163 -0.04 13.59 -3.33
C LEU A 163 -0.31 14.10 -4.75
N ILE A 164 -1.42 14.80 -4.98
CA ILE A 164 -1.85 15.22 -6.33
C ILE A 164 -0.83 16.11 -7.05
N GLY A 165 -0.05 16.89 -6.29
CA GLY A 165 1.03 17.73 -6.81
C GLY A 165 2.31 16.96 -7.16
N SER A 166 2.40 15.67 -6.85
CA SER A 166 3.57 14.81 -7.05
C SER A 166 3.17 13.54 -7.80
N LYS A 167 2.93 13.67 -9.10
CA LYS A 167 2.30 12.63 -9.95
C LYS A 167 2.99 11.27 -9.87
N GLU A 168 4.31 11.25 -9.84
CA GLU A 168 5.10 10.01 -9.75
C GLU A 168 4.89 9.33 -8.40
N ILE A 169 4.88 10.11 -7.31
CA ILE A 169 4.66 9.62 -5.95
C ILE A 169 3.21 9.15 -5.79
N LEU A 170 2.23 9.89 -6.31
CA LEU A 170 0.84 9.48 -6.34
C LEU A 170 0.66 8.16 -7.12
N THR A 171 1.34 8.02 -8.26
CA THR A 171 1.28 6.78 -9.05
C THR A 171 1.78 5.58 -8.23
N VAL A 172 2.88 5.73 -7.50
CA VAL A 172 3.38 4.68 -6.63
C VAL A 172 2.45 4.40 -5.45
N ALA A 173 1.91 5.44 -4.79
CA ALA A 173 0.92 5.26 -3.73
C ALA A 173 -0.32 4.50 -4.21
N LEU A 174 -0.79 4.77 -5.44
CA LEU A 174 -1.92 4.04 -6.05
C LEU A 174 -1.56 2.60 -6.44
N GLN A 175 -0.30 2.31 -6.77
CA GLN A 175 0.16 0.94 -6.98
C GLN A 175 0.08 0.13 -5.69
N ILE A 176 0.60 0.67 -4.58
CA ILE A 176 0.51 0.04 -3.26
C ILE A 176 -0.96 -0.14 -2.86
N HIS A 177 -1.77 0.92 -2.97
CA HIS A 177 -3.21 0.86 -2.67
C HIS A 177 -3.93 -0.32 -3.36
N SER A 178 -3.60 -0.59 -4.62
CA SER A 178 -4.21 -1.71 -5.37
C SER A 178 -3.73 -3.09 -4.91
N VAL A 179 -2.53 -3.18 -4.32
CA VAL A 179 -1.97 -4.40 -3.73
C VAL A 179 -2.61 -4.64 -2.37
N GLU A 180 -2.73 -3.61 -1.50
CA GLU A 180 -3.47 -3.69 -0.24
C GLU A 180 -4.90 -4.21 -0.45
N ALA A 181 -5.59 -3.70 -1.48
CA ALA A 181 -6.95 -4.16 -1.78
C ALA A 181 -7.00 -5.65 -2.17
N ARG A 182 -5.95 -6.19 -2.79
CA ARG A 182 -5.86 -7.62 -3.14
C ARG A 182 -5.53 -8.46 -1.92
N HIS A 183 -4.64 -7.99 -1.05
CA HIS A 183 -4.39 -8.64 0.24
C HIS A 183 -5.67 -8.70 1.07
N ALA A 184 -6.35 -7.57 1.24
CA ALA A 184 -7.62 -7.47 1.95
C ALA A 184 -8.69 -8.41 1.37
N SER A 185 -8.73 -8.60 0.05
CA SER A 185 -9.63 -9.54 -0.62
C SER A 185 -9.28 -11.00 -0.33
N GLU A 186 -8.00 -11.34 -0.38
CA GLU A 186 -7.52 -12.70 -0.12
C GLU A 186 -7.71 -13.11 1.35
N VAL A 187 -7.41 -12.21 2.28
CA VAL A 187 -7.64 -12.42 3.72
C VAL A 187 -9.13 -12.66 4.00
N ARG A 188 -10.03 -11.87 3.39
CA ARG A 188 -11.48 -12.11 3.48
C ARG A 188 -11.86 -13.50 2.98
N ARG A 189 -11.33 -13.93 1.84
CA ARG A 189 -11.62 -15.26 1.27
C ARG A 189 -11.16 -16.39 2.17
N ILE A 190 -9.99 -16.27 2.79
CA ILE A 190 -9.50 -17.24 3.78
C ILE A 190 -10.47 -17.32 4.98
N GLY A 191 -11.02 -16.18 5.40
CA GLY A 191 -12.06 -16.09 6.42
C GLY A 191 -13.47 -16.46 5.95
N LEU A 192 -13.61 -17.08 4.77
CA LEU A 192 -14.88 -17.48 4.15
C LEU A 192 -15.87 -16.32 3.93
N LYS A 193 -15.35 -15.10 3.74
CA LYS A 193 -16.12 -13.90 3.38
C LYS A 193 -15.98 -13.61 1.89
N PHE A 194 -16.85 -12.76 1.38
CA PHE A 194 -16.65 -12.18 0.05
C PHE A 194 -15.37 -11.36 0.02
N GLY A 195 -14.63 -11.37 -1.08
CA GLY A 195 -13.39 -10.59 -1.23
C GLY A 195 -13.61 -9.07 -1.33
N TRP A 196 -14.83 -8.59 -1.16
CA TRP A 196 -15.23 -7.20 -1.20
C TRP A 196 -16.21 -6.90 -0.06
N ASP A 197 -16.23 -5.65 0.40
CA ASP A 197 -17.17 -5.15 1.41
C ASP A 197 -17.94 -3.94 0.85
N GLY A 198 -18.79 -4.24 -0.14
CA GLY A 198 -19.55 -3.26 -0.90
C GLY A 198 -18.86 -2.78 -2.18
N ALA A 199 -19.44 -1.76 -2.81
CA ALA A 199 -18.99 -1.25 -4.10
C ALA A 199 -17.93 -0.13 -4.00
N PHE A 200 -17.71 0.43 -2.80
CA PHE A 200 -16.87 1.61 -2.60
C PHE A 200 -16.09 1.51 -1.28
N ASP A 201 -14.76 1.40 -1.34
CA ASP A 201 -13.96 1.51 -0.10
C ASP A 201 -13.93 2.95 0.39
N LYS A 202 -14.04 3.11 1.70
CA LYS A 202 -14.11 4.41 2.38
C LYS A 202 -12.69 4.88 2.73
N PRO A 203 -12.30 6.11 2.33
CA PRO A 203 -11.02 6.68 2.75
C PRO A 203 -11.02 6.98 4.25
N LEU A 204 -9.85 6.85 4.88
CA LEU A 204 -9.60 7.36 6.23
C LEU A 204 -8.65 8.57 6.19
N SER A 205 -8.98 9.58 6.98
CA SER A 205 -8.01 10.65 7.26
C SER A 205 -6.79 10.09 8.01
N LYS A 206 -5.63 10.71 7.84
CA LYS A 206 -4.40 10.38 8.60
C LYS A 206 -4.67 10.26 10.11
N LYS A 207 -5.44 11.20 10.68
CA LYS A 207 -5.80 11.18 12.11
C LYS A 207 -6.61 9.94 12.48
N ALA A 208 -7.61 9.59 11.68
CA ALA A 208 -8.47 8.43 11.97
C ALA A 208 -7.71 7.11 11.79
N ALA A 209 -6.88 7.00 10.76
CA ALA A 209 -6.05 5.82 10.53
C ALA A 209 -5.03 5.63 11.66
N LEU A 210 -4.33 6.69 12.08
CA LEU A 210 -3.41 6.62 13.22
C LEU A 210 -4.12 6.28 14.52
N ALA A 211 -5.32 6.79 14.76
CA ALA A 211 -6.11 6.44 15.94
C ALA A 211 -6.49 4.95 15.95
N ALA A 212 -6.78 4.36 14.78
CA ALA A 212 -7.05 2.93 14.66
C ALA A 212 -5.78 2.07 14.86
N ALA A 213 -4.61 2.55 14.42
CA ALA A 213 -3.33 1.87 14.60
C ALA A 213 -2.76 2.02 16.02
N THR A 214 -3.07 3.11 16.73
CA THR A 214 -2.46 3.47 18.03
C THR A 214 -2.47 2.35 19.06
N PRO A 215 -3.55 1.55 19.23
CA PRO A 215 -3.54 0.44 20.20
C PRO A 215 -2.46 -0.61 19.93
N PHE A 216 -1.91 -0.67 18.71
CA PHE A 216 -0.92 -1.66 18.29
C PHE A 216 0.51 -1.10 18.18
N LEU A 217 0.70 0.19 18.50
CA LEU A 217 1.98 0.87 18.50
C LEU A 217 2.49 1.02 19.95
N ALA A 218 3.78 0.77 20.17
CA ALA A 218 4.44 0.81 21.47
C ALA A 218 5.62 1.79 21.52
#